data_AF-A0A455UBT8-F1
#
_entry.id   AF-A0A455UBT8-F1
#
_cell.length_a   1.000
_cell.length_b   1.000
_cell.length_c   1.000
_cell.angle_alpha   90.00
_cell.angle_beta   90.00
_cell.angle_gamma   90.00
#
_symmetry.space_group_name_H-M   'P 1'
#
loop_
_entity.id
_entity.type
_entity.pdbx_description
1 polymer ?
#
loop_
_entity_poly.entity_id
_entity_poly.type
_entity_poly.pdbx_seq_one_letter_code
_entity_poly.pdbx_strand_id
1 'polypeptide(L)' 'MKKAYDGQDIPRPIHWGGYRLAPEMIEFWQGQPSRLHDRLRFERRDGGEWSRFRLAP' A
#
# COMPACT_ATOMS: atom_id res chain seq x y z
N MET A 1 -30.11 -26.09 0.28
CA MET A 1 -29.06 -25.05 0.12
C MET A 1 -29.72 -23.68 0.19
N LYS A 2 -29.14 -22.72 0.92
CA LYS A 2 -29.77 -21.43 1.28
C LYS A 2 -29.92 -20.49 0.07
N LYS A 3 -31.16 -20.07 -0.22
CA LYS A 3 -31.53 -19.00 -1.17
C LYS A 3 -31.71 -17.65 -0.46
N ALA A 4 -30.73 -17.20 0.31
CA ALA A 4 -30.94 -16.03 1.19
C ALA A 4 -31.13 -14.69 0.45
N TYR A 5 -30.73 -14.61 -0.82
CA TYR A 5 -30.70 -13.36 -1.60
C TYR A 5 -31.14 -13.56 -3.06
N ASP A 6 -31.89 -14.64 -3.35
CA ASP A 6 -32.33 -14.95 -4.72
C ASP A 6 -33.34 -13.90 -5.19
N GLY A 7 -32.98 -13.14 -6.23
CA GLY A 7 -33.81 -12.06 -6.80
C GLY A 7 -33.84 -10.75 -5.98
N GLN A 8 -32.90 -10.53 -5.06
CA GLN A 8 -32.86 -9.34 -4.20
C GLN A 8 -31.50 -8.64 -4.27
N ASP A 9 -31.51 -7.31 -4.19
CA ASP A 9 -30.28 -6.53 -4.01
C ASP A 9 -29.71 -6.79 -2.61
N ILE A 10 -28.41 -7.10 -2.54
CA ILE A 10 -27.71 -7.35 -1.29
C ILE A 10 -27.16 -6.01 -0.77
N PRO A 11 -27.70 -5.45 0.33
CA PRO A 11 -27.19 -4.20 0.87
C PRO A 11 -25.82 -4.43 1.49
N ARG A 12 -24.92 -3.45 1.35
CA ARG A 12 -23.63 -3.44 2.01
C ARG A 12 -23.83 -3.45 3.54
N PRO A 13 -23.23 -4.38 4.30
CA PRO A 13 -23.35 -4.40 5.75
C PRO A 13 -22.85 -3.09 6.38
N ILE A 14 -23.50 -2.62 7.44
CA ILE A 14 -23.14 -1.35 8.11
C ILE A 14 -21.70 -1.32 8.64
N HIS A 15 -21.16 -2.49 8.99
CA HIS A 15 -19.78 -2.65 9.46
C HIS A 15 -18.77 -2.82 8.31
N TRP A 16 -19.23 -2.91 7.06
CA TRP A 16 -18.36 -3.11 5.91
C TRP A 16 -17.96 -1.76 5.30
N GLY A 17 -16.67 -1.46 5.38
CA GLY A 17 -16.06 -0.26 4.84
C GLY A 17 -14.62 -0.53 4.44
N GLY A 18 -13.83 0.53 4.31
CA GLY A 18 -12.41 0.42 3.97
C GLY A 18 -11.61 1.55 4.60
N TYR A 19 -10.31 1.36 4.63
CA TYR A 19 -9.34 2.34 5.10
C TYR A 19 -8.44 2.76 3.94
N ARG A 20 -8.00 4.03 3.97
CA ARG A 20 -6.97 4.53 3.07
C ARG A 20 -5.68 4.74 3.86
N LEU A 21 -4.63 3.99 3.51
CA LEU A 21 -3.28 4.26 4.00
C LEU A 21 -2.63 5.32 3.12
N ALA A 22 -2.35 6.49 3.70
CA ALA A 22 -1.63 7.56 3.02
C ALA A 22 -0.15 7.47 3.38
N PRO A 23 0.73 6.97 2.50
CA PRO A 23 2.12 6.66 2.87
C PRO A 23 2.89 7.94 3.20
N GLU A 24 3.58 7.94 4.33
CA GLU A 24 4.59 8.96 4.67
C GLU A 24 5.97 8.56 4.13
N MET A 25 6.18 7.25 3.91
CA MET A 25 7.41 6.69 3.39
C MET A 25 7.11 5.45 2.54
N ILE A 26 7.90 5.26 1.49
CA ILE A 26 7.88 4.07 0.62
C ILE A 26 9.32 3.64 0.38
N GLU A 27 9.64 2.36 0.61
CA GLU A 27 10.96 1.80 0.30
C GLU A 27 10.84 0.73 -0.79
N PHE A 28 11.65 0.88 -1.84
CA PHE A 28 11.83 -0.13 -2.88
C PHE A 28 13.14 -0.85 -2.63
N TRP A 29 13.05 -2.18 -2.59
CA TRP A 29 14.19 -3.07 -2.40
C TRP A 29 14.32 -3.98 -3.62
N GLN A 30 15.46 -3.94 -4.28
CA GLN A 30 15.75 -4.78 -5.44
C GLN A 30 16.97 -5.67 -5.18
N GLY A 31 16.76 -6.97 -5.36
CA GLY A 31 17.80 -7.99 -5.24
C GLY A 31 18.91 -7.80 -6.27
N GLN A 32 20.17 -7.99 -5.86
CA GLN A 32 21.34 -7.98 -6.74
C GLN A 32 22.19 -9.23 -6.48
N PRO A 33 22.78 -9.86 -7.52
CA PRO A 33 23.58 -11.09 -7.35
C PRO A 33 24.78 -10.93 -6.42
N SER A 34 25.38 -9.73 -6.39
CA SER A 34 26.51 -9.38 -5.53
C SER A 34 26.15 -9.24 -4.04
N ARG A 35 24.87 -9.39 -3.67
CA ARG A 35 24.30 -9.10 -2.33
C ARG A 35 24.35 -7.62 -1.93
N LEU A 36 24.80 -6.74 -2.83
CA LEU A 36 24.69 -5.30 -2.66
C LEU A 36 23.36 -4.82 -3.24
N HIS A 37 22.29 -5.01 -2.49
CA HIS A 37 20.92 -4.66 -2.86
C HIS A 37 20.71 -3.18 -3.11
N ASP A 38 19.85 -2.87 -4.08
CA ASP A 38 19.43 -1.51 -4.32
C ASP A 38 18.26 -1.16 -3.39
N ARG A 39 18.48 -0.17 -2.54
CA ARG A 39 17.46 0.35 -1.62
C ARG A 39 17.19 1.81 -1.93
N LEU A 40 15.98 2.09 -2.42
CA LEU A 40 15.51 3.44 -2.70
C LEU A 40 14.36 3.76 -1.75
N ARG A 41 14.57 4.75 -0.88
CA ARG A 41 13.53 5.26 0.01
C ARG A 41 12.98 6.57 -0.53
N PHE A 42 11.66 6.69 -0.52
CA PHE A 42 10.92 7.92 -0.76
C PHE A 42 10.27 8.37 0.55
N GLU A 43 10.46 9.61 0.94
CA GLU A 43 9.84 10.22 2.13
C GLU A 43 9.05 11.46 1.72
N ARG A 44 7.83 11.59 2.24
CA ARG A 44 6.96 12.72 1.98
C ARG A 44 7.38 13.90 2.87
N ARG A 45 7.70 15.04 2.26
CA ARG A 45 8.03 16.29 2.95
C ARG A 45 6.78 17.13 3.22
N ASP A 46 6.96 18.13 4.07
CA ASP A 46 6.01 19.23 4.22
C ASP A 46 5.73 19.85 2.85
N GLY A 47 4.44 20.08 2.54
CA GLY A 47 4.00 20.54 1.21
C GLY A 47 3.67 19.42 0.21
N GLY A 48 3.85 18.15 0.58
CA GLY A 48 3.42 17.00 -0.24
C GLY A 48 4.42 16.54 -1.30
N GLU A 49 5.58 17.18 -1.37
CA GLU A 49 6.69 16.76 -2.23
C GLU A 49 7.36 15.47 -1.72
N TRP A 50 8.00 14.73 -2.62
CA TRP A 50 8.71 13.49 -2.29
C TRP A 50 10.22 13.69 -2.42
N SER A 51 10.96 13.23 -1.41
CA SER A 51 12.42 13.15 -1.44
C SER A 51 12.89 11.73 -1.60
N ARG A 52 13.95 11.53 -2.38
CA ARG A 52 14.52 10.21 -2.68
C ARG A 52 15.90 10.06 -2.05
N PHE A 53 16.11 8.92 -1.40
CA PHE A 53 17.36 8.54 -0.77
C PHE A 53 17.80 7.15 -1.26
N ARG A 54 19.10 6.96 -1.44
CA ARG A 54 19.69 5.62 -1.62
C ARG A 54 20.24 5.15 -0.29
N LEU A 55 19.88 3.96 0.14
CA LEU A 55 20.36 3.37 1.39
C LEU A 55 21.40 2.29 1.10
N ALA A 56 22.27 2.03 2.07
CA ALA A 56 23.18 0.90 2.00
C ALA A 56 22.39 -0.43 2.12
N PRO A 57 22.75 -1.44 1.32
CA PRO A 57 22.21 -2.80 1.46
C PRO A 57 22.61 -3.49 2.76
#